data_AF-A0A1G2XEV7-F1
#
_entry.id   AF-A0A1G2XEV7-F1
#
_cell.length_a   1.000
_cell.length_b   1.000
_cell.length_c   1.000
_cell.angle_alpha   90.00
_cell.angle_beta   90.00
_cell.angle_gamma   90.00
#
_symmetry.space_group_name_H-M   'P 1'
#
loop_
_entity.id
_entity.type
_entity.pdbx_description
1 polymer ?
#
loop_
_entity_poly.entity_id
_entity_poly.type
_entity_poly.pdbx_seq_one_letter_code
_entity_poly.pdbx_strand_id
1 'polypeptide(L)'
;MKRSMVYLVGAGPGDPRLITVKGLECIKKADVIIYDYLVNASLLTHARPVAEFIYVGKQGGTHTLEQEEINELLVKKAREDKIVTRLKGGDPYVFGRGGEEALVLRENDIPFEVVPGITAAIATPNYAGIPVTHRDCTSTFGLITGHEDP
;
A
#
# COMPACT_ATOMS: atom_id res chain seq x y z
N MET A 1 10.80 20.23 15.07
CA MET A 1 11.07 18.78 15.18
C MET A 1 10.22 18.06 14.15
N LYS A 2 10.80 17.21 13.32
CA LYS A 2 10.04 16.39 12.36
C LYS A 2 9.36 15.30 13.17
N ARG A 3 8.03 15.18 13.08
CA ARG A 3 7.29 14.12 13.77
C ARG A 3 7.29 12.90 12.86
N SER A 4 7.77 11.75 13.35
CA SER A 4 7.68 10.49 12.61
C SER A 4 6.22 10.17 12.30
N MET A 5 6.01 9.53 11.15
CA MET A 5 4.68 9.16 10.68
C MET A 5 4.81 8.03 9.66
N VAL A 6 3.95 7.02 9.78
CA VAL A 6 3.84 5.95 8.79
C VAL A 6 2.58 6.16 7.95
N TYR A 7 2.71 6.14 6.63
CA TYR A 7 1.58 6.17 5.70
C TYR A 7 1.42 4.81 5.04
N LEU A 8 0.28 4.14 5.27
CA LEU A 8 -0.10 2.92 4.54
C LEU A 8 -0.89 3.36 3.31
N VAL A 9 -0.26 3.33 2.13
CA VAL A 9 -0.77 4.00 0.93
C VAL A 9 -1.11 3.00 -0.16
N GLY A 10 -2.35 3.05 -0.65
CA GLY A 10 -2.76 2.35 -1.86
C GLY A 10 -2.17 2.97 -3.12
N ALA A 11 -1.37 2.21 -3.85
CA ALA A 11 -0.72 2.63 -5.09
C ALA A 11 -1.65 2.55 -6.31
N GLY A 12 -2.83 1.96 -6.16
CA GLY A 12 -3.74 1.69 -7.28
C GLY A 12 -3.39 0.39 -8.02
N PRO A 13 -4.09 0.07 -9.12
CA PRO A 13 -4.07 -1.25 -9.76
C PRO A 13 -2.89 -1.45 -10.73
N GLY A 14 -2.05 -0.44 -10.95
CA GLY A 14 -0.87 -0.52 -11.82
C GLY A 14 -0.59 0.75 -12.63
N ASP A 15 -1.62 1.39 -13.21
CA ASP A 15 -1.46 2.69 -13.88
C ASP A 15 -1.06 3.75 -12.83
N PRO A 16 0.13 4.38 -12.92
CA PRO A 16 0.60 5.33 -11.92
C PRO A 16 -0.30 6.56 -11.79
N ARG A 17 -1.16 6.85 -12.78
CA ARG A 17 -2.10 7.96 -12.75
C ARG A 17 -3.33 7.69 -11.88
N LEU A 18 -3.55 6.43 -11.46
CA LEU A 18 -4.64 6.04 -10.56
C LEU A 18 -4.25 6.14 -9.08
N ILE A 19 -3.02 6.55 -8.77
CA ILE A 19 -2.68 6.94 -7.40
C ILE A 19 -3.50 8.16 -6.99
N THR A 20 -3.90 8.22 -5.73
CA THR A 20 -4.58 9.41 -5.20
C THR A 20 -3.60 10.58 -5.08
N VAL A 21 -4.11 11.82 -5.12
CA VAL A 21 -3.30 13.03 -4.88
C VAL A 21 -2.54 12.91 -3.56
N LYS A 22 -3.23 12.48 -2.50
CA LYS A 22 -2.65 12.27 -1.17
C LYS A 22 -1.59 11.16 -1.16
N GLY A 23 -1.79 10.07 -1.90
CA GLY A 23 -0.81 9.00 -2.02
C GLY A 23 0.49 9.49 -2.66
N LEU A 24 0.38 10.31 -3.72
CA LEU A 24 1.51 10.94 -4.37
C LEU A 24 2.23 11.94 -3.44
N GLU A 25 1.50 12.71 -2.64
CA GLU A 25 2.07 13.58 -1.61
C GLU A 25 2.85 12.79 -0.54
N CYS A 26 2.37 11.60 -0.17
CA CYS A 26 3.09 10.72 0.75
C CYS A 26 4.44 10.25 0.18
N ILE A 27 4.47 9.87 -1.10
CA ILE A 27 5.71 9.52 -1.80
C ILE A 27 6.69 10.70 -1.80
N LYS A 28 6.21 11.90 -2.16
CA LYS A 28 7.03 13.11 -2.27
C LYS A 28 7.63 13.57 -0.93
N LYS A 29 7.02 13.25 0.20
CA LYS A 29 7.51 13.65 1.54
C LYS A 29 8.30 12.57 2.27
N ALA A 30 8.32 11.34 1.75
CA ALA A 30 8.92 10.19 2.40
C ALA A 30 10.43 10.34 2.63
N ASP A 31 10.89 9.92 3.80
CA ASP A 31 12.29 9.60 4.09
C ASP A 31 12.60 8.14 3.72
N VAL A 32 11.61 7.23 3.86
CA VAL A 32 11.71 5.82 3.44
C VAL A 32 10.44 5.42 2.69
N ILE A 33 10.61 4.70 1.58
CA ILE A 33 9.50 4.03 0.88
C ILE A 33 9.70 2.52 0.94
N ILE A 34 8.75 1.84 1.55
CA ILE A 34 8.68 0.38 1.63
C ILE A 34 7.61 -0.08 0.65
N TYR A 35 7.95 -0.93 -0.32
CA TYR A 35 7.04 -1.31 -1.41
C TYR A 35 7.18 -2.77 -1.79
N ASP A 36 6.11 -3.36 -2.32
CA ASP A 36 6.07 -4.75 -2.77
C ASP A 36 5.97 -4.85 -4.29
N TYR A 37 5.92 -6.09 -4.78
CA TYR A 37 5.92 -6.43 -6.20
C TYR A 37 4.76 -5.79 -7.00
N LEU A 38 3.60 -5.56 -6.37
CA LEU A 38 2.42 -5.06 -7.08
C LEU A 38 2.46 -3.54 -7.34
N VAL A 39 3.44 -2.84 -6.77
CA VAL A 39 3.60 -1.39 -6.94
C VAL A 39 4.34 -1.10 -8.23
N ASN A 40 3.78 -0.21 -9.06
CA ASN A 40 4.47 0.27 -10.25
C ASN A 40 5.68 1.15 -9.86
N ALA A 41 6.89 0.70 -10.21
CA ALA A 41 8.13 1.38 -9.87
C ALA A 41 8.24 2.83 -10.39
N SER A 42 7.49 3.21 -11.43
CA SER A 42 7.47 4.60 -11.92
C SER A 42 6.97 5.59 -10.85
N LEU A 43 6.15 5.15 -9.90
CA LEU A 43 5.71 5.97 -8.76
C LEU A 43 6.90 6.43 -7.89
N LEU A 44 7.95 5.62 -7.80
CA LEU A 44 9.13 5.94 -6.98
C LEU A 44 9.93 7.12 -7.54
N THR A 45 9.76 7.45 -8.83
CA THR A 45 10.41 8.62 -9.46
C THR A 45 9.96 9.96 -8.88
N HIS A 46 8.81 9.98 -8.19
CA HIS A 46 8.30 11.17 -7.50
C HIS A 46 8.87 11.34 -6.09
N ALA A 47 9.60 10.37 -5.58
CA ALA A 47 10.21 10.45 -4.26
C ALA A 47 11.33 11.50 -4.25
N ARG A 48 11.71 11.93 -3.05
CA ARG A 48 12.86 12.83 -2.89
C ARG A 48 14.15 12.08 -3.26
N PRO A 49 15.17 12.76 -3.79
CA PRO A 49 16.43 12.11 -4.17
C PRO A 49 17.15 11.38 -3.02
N VAL A 50 16.88 11.77 -1.78
CA VAL A 50 17.48 11.20 -0.56
C VAL A 50 16.62 10.11 0.09
N ALA A 51 15.48 9.76 -0.51
CA ALA A 51 14.60 8.74 0.05
C ALA A 51 15.24 7.35 -0.04
N GLU A 52 15.19 6.61 1.06
CA GLU A 52 15.58 5.20 1.09
C GLU A 52 14.47 4.34 0.48
N PHE A 53 14.81 3.40 -0.40
CA PHE A 53 13.85 2.47 -1.00
C PHE A 53 14.09 1.05 -0.49
N ILE A 54 13.05 0.41 0.05
CA ILE A 54 13.13 -0.95 0.58
C ILE A 54 12.06 -1.81 -0.10
N TYR A 55 12.51 -2.77 -0.90
CA TYR A 55 11.64 -3.73 -1.55
C TYR A 55 11.36 -4.91 -0.63
N VAL A 56 10.08 -5.27 -0.45
CA VAL A 56 9.63 -6.35 0.44
C VAL A 56 8.80 -7.43 -0.27
N GLY A 57 8.74 -7.40 -1.61
CA GLY A 57 7.96 -8.35 -2.40
C GLY A 57 8.65 -9.71 -2.62
N LYS A 58 7.84 -10.74 -2.91
CA LYS A 58 8.31 -12.06 -3.33
C LYS A 58 8.87 -12.01 -4.75
N GLN A 59 10.19 -12.12 -4.91
CA GLN A 59 10.80 -12.51 -6.19
C GLN A 59 11.18 -13.99 -6.09
N GLY A 60 10.62 -14.82 -6.99
CA GLY A 60 10.72 -16.28 -6.94
C GLY A 60 12.13 -16.78 -6.61
N GLY A 61 12.29 -17.39 -5.43
CA GLY A 61 13.50 -18.09 -5.00
C GLY A 61 14.45 -17.35 -4.05
N THR A 62 14.16 -16.11 -3.63
CA THR A 62 15.00 -15.37 -2.67
C THR A 62 14.27 -15.06 -1.37
N HIS A 63 15.01 -15.08 -0.24
CA HIS A 63 14.54 -14.83 1.13
C HIS A 63 13.47 -13.73 1.14
N THR A 64 12.23 -14.15 1.36
CA THR A 64 11.07 -13.27 1.44
C THR A 64 10.96 -12.80 2.88
N LEU A 65 10.75 -11.50 3.09
CA LEU A 65 10.38 -11.02 4.41
C LEU A 65 8.96 -11.53 4.72
N GLU A 66 8.83 -12.29 5.80
CA GLU A 66 7.54 -12.64 6.36
C GLU A 66 6.81 -11.36 6.80
N GLN A 67 5.48 -11.43 6.93
CA GLN A 67 4.70 -10.24 7.26
C GLN A 67 5.14 -9.61 8.59
N GLU A 68 5.52 -10.44 9.56
CA GLU A 68 6.06 -10.01 10.84
C GLU A 68 7.34 -9.18 10.67
N GLU A 69 8.25 -9.58 9.79
CA GLU A 69 9.47 -8.84 9.50
C GLU A 69 9.17 -7.48 8.82
N ILE A 70 8.15 -7.42 7.96
CA ILE A 70 7.68 -6.15 7.37
C ILE A 70 7.10 -5.24 8.46
N ASN A 71 6.33 -5.79 9.38
CA ASN A 71 5.75 -5.05 10.49
C ASN A 71 6.85 -4.47 11.40
N GLU A 72 7.85 -5.28 11.76
CA GLU A 72 9.01 -4.85 12.54
C GLU A 72 9.81 -3.78 11.81
N LEU A 73 9.99 -3.90 10.49
CA LEU A 73 10.67 -2.92 9.67
C LEU A 73 9.95 -1.56 9.71
N LEU A 74 8.62 -1.54 9.63
CA LEU A 74 7.83 -0.31 9.74
C LEU A 74 8.05 0.36 11.10
N VAL A 75 7.99 -0.42 12.17
CA VAL A 75 8.24 0.06 13.54
C VAL A 75 9.64 0.63 13.68
N LYS A 76 10.65 -0.12 13.22
CA LYS A 76 12.05 0.27 13.26
C LYS A 76 12.28 1.60 12.54
N LYS A 77 11.81 1.73 11.29
CA LYS A 77 12.02 2.95 10.50
C LYS A 77 11.28 4.15 11.08
N ALA A 78 10.09 3.96 11.64
CA ALA A 78 9.38 5.04 12.34
C ALA A 78 10.13 5.54 13.59
N ARG A 79 10.77 4.63 14.34
CA ARG A 79 11.59 4.97 15.52
C ARG A 79 12.91 5.67 15.18
N GLU A 80 13.34 5.64 13.93
CA GLU A 80 14.46 6.44 13.41
C GLU A 80 14.04 7.91 13.09
N ASP A 81 12.89 8.36 13.60
CA ASP A 81 12.29 9.68 13.34
C ASP A 81 11.99 9.98 11.86
N LYS A 82 11.78 8.93 11.06
CA LYS A 82 11.54 9.03 9.62
C LYS A 82 10.06 9.12 9.27
N ILE A 83 9.76 9.79 8.16
CA ILE A 83 8.48 9.66 7.47
C ILE A 83 8.54 8.43 6.56
N VAL A 84 7.74 7.42 6.88
CA VAL A 84 7.71 6.14 6.17
C VAL A 84 6.47 6.08 5.29
N THR A 85 6.63 5.72 4.02
CA THR A 85 5.52 5.41 3.12
C THR A 85 5.56 3.93 2.76
N ARG A 86 4.60 3.16 3.25
CA ARG A 86 4.35 1.77 2.84
C ARG A 86 3.42 1.80 1.62
N LEU A 87 3.98 1.66 0.43
CA LEU A 87 3.21 1.52 -0.81
C LEU A 87 2.73 0.08 -0.95
N LYS A 88 1.43 -0.07 -1.19
CA LYS A 88 0.75 -1.36 -1.36
C LYS A 88 -0.03 -1.33 -2.66
N GLY A 89 0.04 -2.40 -3.46
CA GLY A 89 -0.78 -2.52 -4.67
C GLY A 89 -2.28 -2.42 -4.36
N GLY A 90 -3.04 -1.74 -5.22
CA GLY A 90 -4.48 -1.55 -5.04
C GLY A 90 -4.81 -0.64 -3.86
N ASP A 91 -5.58 -1.17 -2.91
CA ASP A 91 -5.99 -0.50 -1.67
C ASP A 91 -5.39 -1.24 -0.45
N PRO A 92 -4.91 -0.54 0.60
CA PRO A 92 -4.28 -1.18 1.75
C PRO A 92 -5.15 -2.22 2.46
N TYR A 93 -6.48 -2.03 2.47
CA TYR A 93 -7.43 -2.79 3.27
C TYR A 93 -8.27 -3.77 2.44
N VAL A 94 -8.06 -3.85 1.12
CA VAL A 94 -8.69 -4.87 0.27
C VAL A 94 -7.68 -5.99 -0.01
N PHE A 95 -7.71 -7.05 0.79
CA PHE A 95 -6.78 -8.20 0.72
C PHE A 95 -5.29 -7.81 0.75
N GLY A 96 -4.98 -6.62 1.29
CA GLY A 96 -3.63 -6.07 1.31
C GLY A 96 -2.88 -6.30 2.62
N ARG A 97 -3.49 -6.90 3.64
CA ARG A 97 -2.92 -7.03 5.01
C ARG A 97 -2.56 -5.70 5.69
N GLY A 98 -3.06 -4.57 5.17
CA GLY A 98 -2.80 -3.26 5.78
C GLY A 98 -3.35 -3.15 7.20
N GLY A 99 -4.39 -3.91 7.54
CA GLY A 99 -4.96 -3.94 8.89
C GLY A 99 -3.98 -4.51 9.92
N GLU A 100 -3.25 -5.56 9.57
CA GLU A 100 -2.21 -6.14 10.44
C GLU A 100 -1.06 -5.16 10.65
N GLU A 101 -0.57 -4.53 9.57
CA GLU A 101 0.46 -3.48 9.63
C GLU A 101 0.00 -2.32 10.54
N ALA A 102 -1.25 -1.88 10.40
CA ALA A 102 -1.84 -0.81 11.23
C ALA A 102 -1.95 -1.19 12.72
N LEU A 103 -2.31 -2.43 13.03
CA LEU A 103 -2.40 -2.92 14.41
C LEU A 103 -1.04 -2.88 15.09
N VAL A 104 0.01 -3.38 14.45
CA VAL A 104 1.37 -3.37 15.00
C VAL A 104 1.88 -1.95 15.24
N LEU A 105 1.58 -1.01 14.32
CA LEU A 105 1.92 0.40 14.50
C LEU A 105 1.20 1.00 15.71
N ARG A 106 -0.08 0.70 15.87
CA ARG A 106 -0.88 1.15 17.02
C ARG A 106 -0.35 0.57 18.34
N GLU A 107 -0.02 -0.71 18.39
CA GLU A 107 0.52 -1.38 19.58
C GLU A 107 1.90 -0.85 20.00
N ASN A 108 2.63 -0.23 19.08
CA ASN A 108 3.94 0.37 19.33
C ASN A 108 3.88 1.91 19.48
N ASP A 109 2.69 2.49 19.64
CA ASP A 109 2.45 3.93 19.78
C ASP A 109 3.03 4.77 18.62
N ILE A 110 3.07 4.21 17.42
CA ILE A 110 3.55 4.92 16.23
C ILE A 110 2.39 5.63 15.54
N PRO A 111 2.48 6.96 15.31
CA PRO A 111 1.50 7.67 14.50
C PRO A 111 1.47 7.13 13.08
N PHE A 112 0.27 6.80 12.60
CA PHE A 112 0.08 6.36 11.23
C PHE A 112 -1.21 6.89 10.60
N GLU A 113 -1.24 6.87 9.28
CA GLU A 113 -2.42 7.19 8.49
C GLU A 113 -2.56 6.20 7.33
N VAL A 114 -3.81 5.79 7.07
CA VAL A 114 -4.14 4.95 5.91
C VAL A 114 -4.65 5.85 4.80
N VAL A 115 -3.99 5.79 3.64
CA VAL A 115 -4.41 6.52 2.44
C VAL A 115 -4.99 5.50 1.45
N PRO A 116 -6.29 5.60 1.14
CA PRO A 116 -6.94 4.62 0.26
C PRO A 116 -6.37 4.69 -1.15
N GLY A 117 -6.53 3.57 -1.86
CA GLY A 117 -6.17 3.44 -3.27
C GLY A 117 -7.31 2.85 -4.09
N ILE A 118 -7.18 2.92 -5.41
CA ILE A 118 -8.15 2.28 -6.29
C ILE A 118 -7.85 0.77 -6.33
N THR A 119 -8.78 -0.04 -5.80
CA THR A 119 -8.65 -1.51 -5.83
C THR A 119 -8.79 -2.07 -7.25
N ALA A 120 -8.04 -3.14 -7.53
CA ALA A 120 -8.16 -3.90 -8.78
C ALA A 120 -9.58 -4.45 -9.00
N ALA A 121 -10.33 -4.71 -7.92
CA ALA A 121 -11.69 -5.22 -7.99
C ALA A 121 -12.68 -4.28 -8.69
N ILE A 122 -12.39 -2.97 -8.73
CA ILE A 122 -13.19 -1.98 -9.47
C ILE A 122 -12.46 -1.52 -10.72
N ALA A 123 -11.15 -1.29 -10.64
CA ALA A 123 -10.40 -0.78 -11.78
C ALA A 123 -10.34 -1.75 -12.96
N THR A 124 -10.02 -3.02 -12.72
CA THR A 124 -9.91 -4.02 -13.79
C THR A 124 -11.19 -4.13 -14.63
N PRO A 125 -12.40 -4.30 -14.04
CA PRO A 125 -13.62 -4.36 -14.83
C PRO A 125 -13.93 -3.02 -15.52
N ASN A 126 -13.67 -1.85 -14.90
CA ASN A 126 -13.84 -0.55 -15.57
C ASN A 126 -12.99 -0.44 -16.85
N TYR A 127 -11.72 -0.84 -16.80
CA TYR A 127 -10.83 -0.82 -17.96
C TYR A 127 -11.18 -1.89 -19.00
N ALA A 128 -11.96 -2.91 -18.62
CA ALA A 128 -12.56 -3.89 -19.53
C ALA A 128 -13.94 -3.47 -20.07
N GLY A 129 -14.47 -2.31 -19.66
CA GLY A 129 -15.81 -1.84 -20.05
C GLY A 129 -16.96 -2.54 -19.32
N ILE A 130 -16.70 -3.15 -18.17
CA ILE A 130 -17.66 -3.90 -17.35
C ILE A 130 -17.92 -3.11 -16.06
N PRO A 131 -19.11 -2.54 -15.84
CA PRO A 131 -19.42 -1.92 -14.57
C PRO A 131 -19.68 -3.00 -13.49
N VAL A 132 -19.09 -2.84 -12.30
CA VAL A 132 -19.28 -3.81 -11.19
C VAL A 132 -20.71 -3.84 -10.63
N THR A 133 -21.49 -2.79 -10.90
CA THR A 133 -22.91 -2.73 -10.60
C THR A 133 -23.65 -2.04 -11.73
N HIS A 134 -24.88 -2.44 -11.99
CA HIS A 134 -25.79 -1.76 -12.89
C HIS A 134 -27.20 -1.90 -12.34
N ARG A 135 -27.99 -0.82 -12.39
CA ARG A 135 -29.27 -0.74 -11.68
C ARG A 135 -30.27 -1.83 -12.09
N ASP A 136 -30.21 -2.27 -13.34
CA ASP A 136 -31.08 -3.31 -13.89
C ASP A 136 -30.49 -4.73 -13.76
N CYS A 137 -29.28 -4.86 -13.20
CA CYS A 137 -28.56 -6.14 -13.15
C CYS A 137 -28.32 -6.64 -11.72
N THR A 138 -27.86 -5.77 -10.80
CA THR A 138 -27.56 -6.17 -9.43
C THR A 138 -27.64 -4.99 -8.46
N SER A 139 -28.08 -5.27 -7.23
CA SER A 139 -27.99 -4.36 -6.07
C SER A 139 -26.84 -4.72 -5.13
N THR A 140 -26.02 -5.72 -5.48
CA THR A 140 -24.96 -6.24 -4.62
C THR A 140 -23.64 -6.34 -5.37
N PHE A 141 -22.55 -6.11 -4.64
CA PHE A 141 -21.18 -6.32 -5.09
C PHE A 141 -20.41 -6.99 -3.96
N GLY A 142 -19.77 -8.13 -4.24
CA GLY A 142 -19.00 -8.90 -3.27
C GLY A 142 -17.58 -9.11 -3.77
N LEU A 143 -16.60 -8.98 -2.86
CA LEU A 143 -15.21 -9.29 -3.12
C LEU A 143 -14.82 -10.48 -2.26
N ILE A 144 -14.27 -11.52 -2.88
CA ILE A 144 -13.89 -12.78 -2.23
C ILE A 144 -12.47 -13.12 -2.67
N THR A 145 -11.62 -13.50 -1.73
CA THR A 145 -10.29 -14.04 -2.05
C THR A 145 -10.42 -15.48 -2.51
N GLY A 146 -9.69 -15.84 -3.57
CA GLY A 146 -9.59 -17.24 -4.03
C GLY A 146 -8.54 -18.06 -3.28
N HIS A 147 -7.82 -17.45 -2.33
CA HIS A 147 -6.92 -18.14 -1.41
C HIS A 147 -7.58 -18.25 -0.04
N GLU A 148 -7.71 -19.47 0.47
CA GLU A 148 -8.48 -19.81 1.68
C GLU A 148 -7.68 -19.68 3.00
N ASP A 149 -6.42 -19.24 2.93
CA ASP A 149 -5.59 -18.95 4.12
C ASP A 149 -5.42 -17.42 4.22
N PRO A 150 -6.35 -16.71 4.90
CA PRO A 150 -6.43 -15.25 4.95
C PRO A 150 -5.34 -14.60 5.82
#